data_AF-A0A7V9PJJ9-F1
#
_entry.id   AF-A0A7V9PJJ9-F1
#
_cell.length_a   1.000
_cell.length_b   1.000
_cell.length_c   1.000
_cell.angle_alpha   90.00
_cell.angle_beta   90.00
_cell.angle_gamma   90.00
#
_symmetry.space_group_name_H-M   'P 1'
#
loop_
_entity.id
_entity.type
_entity.pdbx_description
1 polymer ?
#
loop_
_entity_poly.entity_id
_entity_poly.type
_entity_poly.pdbx_seq_one_letter_code
_entity_poly.pdbx_strand_id
1 'polypeptide(L)'
;MKILRNERGVALIFTVILAFAVAALALGAIMIGSNATLVSRFHASEAGLQSAADGGLEIARDSLNRAPAILPDTGYLTLVNNQPVSDASGTVIPGYTRSVYVGRSGGRNGGVGSAGQYGDNLASAVAVIRNVRGAVAARRLLLTQDSWSKFAIAINDWTN
;
A
#
# COMPACT_ATOMS: atom_id res chain seq x y z
N MET A 1 -27.76 -75.77 -2.10
CA MET A 1 -28.78 -74.72 -1.92
C MET A 1 -28.08 -73.36 -1.97
N LYS A 2 -28.10 -72.66 -3.13
CA LYS A 2 -27.45 -71.34 -3.29
C LYS A 2 -28.43 -70.26 -2.81
N ILE A 3 -28.13 -69.64 -1.68
CA ILE A 3 -28.86 -68.46 -1.21
C ILE A 3 -28.48 -67.31 -2.15
N LEU A 4 -29.40 -66.90 -3.03
CA LEU A 4 -29.24 -65.69 -3.84
C LEU A 4 -29.36 -64.48 -2.90
N ARG A 5 -28.22 -64.02 -2.38
CA ARG A 5 -28.15 -62.77 -1.62
C ARG A 5 -28.58 -61.62 -2.53
N ASN A 6 -29.50 -60.78 -2.04
CA ASN A 6 -29.97 -59.59 -2.76
C ASN A 6 -28.89 -58.48 -2.70
N GLU A 7 -27.86 -58.61 -3.54
CA GLU A 7 -26.71 -57.69 -3.62
C GLU A 7 -27.09 -56.29 -4.11
N ARG A 8 -28.26 -56.15 -4.77
CA ARG A 8 -28.75 -54.89 -5.33
C ARG A 8 -29.07 -53.84 -4.26
N GLY A 9 -29.60 -54.25 -3.12
CA GLY A 9 -29.88 -53.34 -2.00
C GLY A 9 -28.61 -52.80 -1.35
N VAL A 10 -27.60 -53.66 -1.19
CA VAL A 10 -26.30 -53.28 -0.64
C VAL A 10 -25.54 -52.38 -1.62
N ALA A 11 -25.59 -52.67 -2.93
CA ALA A 11 -25.00 -51.82 -3.96
C ALA A 11 -25.62 -50.40 -4.00
N LEU A 12 -26.94 -50.28 -3.80
CA LEU A 12 -27.62 -48.99 -3.73
C LEU A 12 -27.14 -48.17 -2.51
N ILE A 13 -27.02 -48.79 -1.34
CA ILE A 13 -26.55 -48.11 -0.14
C ILE A 13 -25.10 -47.62 -0.33
N PHE A 14 -24.22 -48.46 -0.88
CA PHE A 14 -22.83 -48.08 -1.16
C PHE A 14 -22.73 -46.93 -2.17
N THR A 15 -23.53 -46.95 -3.24
CA THR A 15 -23.52 -45.89 -4.25
C THR A 15 -24.04 -44.55 -3.69
N VAL A 16 -25.07 -44.57 -2.85
CA VAL A 16 -25.56 -43.35 -2.18
C VAL A 16 -24.51 -42.79 -1.21
N ILE A 17 -23.87 -43.64 -0.39
CA ILE A 17 -22.80 -43.20 0.51
C ILE A 17 -21.63 -42.61 -0.29
N LEU A 18 -21.21 -43.29 -1.37
CA LEU A 18 -20.14 -42.79 -2.23
C LEU A 18 -20.51 -41.46 -2.89
N ALA A 19 -21.75 -41.31 -3.36
CA ALA A 19 -22.24 -40.06 -3.93
C ALA A 19 -22.22 -38.92 -2.91
N PHE A 20 -22.65 -39.17 -1.67
CA PHE A 20 -22.56 -38.18 -0.59
C PHE A 20 -21.11 -37.84 -0.22
N ALA A 21 -20.21 -38.83 -0.17
CA ALA A 21 -18.80 -38.59 0.09
C ALA A 21 -18.16 -37.70 -0.99
N VAL A 22 -18.44 -37.97 -2.27
CA VAL A 22 -17.96 -37.14 -3.38
C VAL A 22 -18.57 -35.74 -3.34
N ALA A 23 -19.86 -35.61 -3.04
CA ALA A 23 -20.51 -34.31 -2.90
C ALA A 23 -19.89 -33.48 -1.76
N ALA A 24 -19.61 -34.09 -0.61
CA ALA A 24 -18.95 -33.42 0.51
C ALA A 24 -17.53 -32.94 0.15
N LEU A 25 -16.75 -33.76 -0.55
CA LEU A 25 -15.42 -33.39 -1.03
C LEU A 25 -15.49 -32.24 -2.05
N ALA A 26 -16.44 -32.29 -2.99
CA ALA A 26 -16.64 -31.23 -3.98
C ALA A 26 -17.01 -29.89 -3.32
N LEU A 27 -17.92 -29.89 -2.34
CA LEU A 27 -18.29 -28.70 -1.58
C LEU A 27 -17.09 -28.13 -0.80
N GLY A 28 -16.28 -29.00 -0.18
CA GLY A 28 -15.05 -28.60 0.49
C GLY A 28 -14.06 -27.92 -0.46
N ALA A 29 -13.85 -28.49 -1.64
CA ALA A 29 -12.97 -27.94 -2.66
C ALA A 29 -13.44 -26.56 -3.18
N ILE A 30 -14.74 -26.39 -3.42
CA ILE A 30 -15.34 -25.13 -3.87
C ILE A 30 -15.15 -24.03 -2.81
N MET A 31 -15.38 -24.35 -1.54
CA MET A 31 -15.18 -23.39 -0.44
C MET A 31 -13.73 -22.94 -0.33
N ILE A 32 -12.77 -23.88 -0.36
CA ILE A 32 -11.34 -23.56 -0.28
C ILE A 32 -10.90 -22.72 -1.49
N GLY A 33 -11.31 -23.11 -2.71
CA GLY A 33 -10.96 -22.38 -3.93
C GLY A 33 -11.55 -20.97 -3.99
N SER A 34 -12.79 -20.81 -3.51
CA SER A 34 -13.47 -19.50 -3.45
C SER A 34 -12.78 -18.58 -2.45
N ASN A 35 -12.44 -19.09 -1.26
CA ASN A 35 -11.73 -18.33 -0.24
C ASN A 35 -10.34 -17.91 -0.70
N ALA A 36 -9.58 -18.81 -1.33
CA ALA A 36 -8.26 -18.49 -1.88
C ALA A 36 -8.32 -17.35 -2.91
N THR A 37 -9.33 -17.36 -3.78
CA THR A 37 -9.52 -16.32 -4.80
C THR A 37 -9.83 -14.95 -4.18
N LEU A 38 -10.70 -14.92 -3.16
CA LEU A 38 -11.06 -13.68 -2.47
C LEU A 38 -9.86 -13.08 -1.72
N VAL A 39 -9.11 -13.93 -1.01
CA VAL A 39 -7.90 -13.52 -0.27
C VAL A 39 -6.83 -12.99 -1.24
N SER A 40 -6.60 -13.69 -2.35
CA SER A 40 -5.66 -13.22 -3.38
C SER A 40 -6.03 -11.84 -3.94
N ARG A 41 -7.31 -11.62 -4.25
CA ARG A 41 -7.80 -10.31 -4.73
C ARG A 41 -7.68 -9.22 -3.67
N PHE A 42 -7.91 -9.56 -2.40
CA PHE A 42 -7.74 -8.63 -1.30
C PHE A 42 -6.28 -8.18 -1.19
N HIS A 43 -5.33 -9.11 -1.15
CA HIS A 43 -3.90 -8.78 -1.08
C HIS A 43 -3.41 -8.02 -2.31
N ALA A 44 -3.89 -8.36 -3.50
CA ALA A 44 -3.57 -7.61 -4.71
C ALA A 44 -4.07 -6.16 -4.62
N SER A 45 -5.29 -5.94 -4.11
CA SER A 45 -5.82 -4.59 -3.90
C SER A 45 -5.06 -3.83 -2.81
N GLU A 46 -4.68 -4.51 -1.73
CA GLU A 46 -3.90 -3.91 -0.65
C GLU A 46 -2.52 -3.46 -1.15
N ALA A 47 -1.81 -4.34 -1.87
CA ALA A 47 -0.53 -4.03 -2.48
C ALA A 47 -0.64 -2.86 -3.47
N GLY A 48 -1.70 -2.82 -4.29
CA GLY A 48 -1.97 -1.72 -5.20
C GLY A 48 -2.18 -0.38 -4.49
N LEU A 49 -2.94 -0.37 -3.39
CA LEU A 49 -3.15 0.83 -2.57
C LEU A 49 -1.85 1.31 -1.92
N GLN A 50 -1.05 0.39 -1.38
CA GLN A 50 0.24 0.72 -0.76
C GLN A 50 1.23 1.28 -1.79
N SER A 51 1.36 0.63 -2.95
CA SER A 51 2.22 1.09 -4.04
C SER A 51 1.80 2.46 -4.56
N ALA A 52 0.49 2.70 -4.72
CA ALA A 52 -0.02 4.02 -5.09
C ALA A 52 0.28 5.10 -4.03
N ALA A 53 0.29 4.73 -2.75
CA ALA A 53 0.62 5.64 -1.65
C ALA A 53 2.11 6.00 -1.68
N ASP A 54 2.99 5.03 -1.93
CA ASP A 54 4.42 5.26 -2.12
C ASP A 54 4.68 6.17 -3.33
N GLY A 55 3.98 5.96 -4.44
CA GLY A 55 4.02 6.87 -5.58
C GLY A 55 3.52 8.29 -5.26
N GLY A 56 2.55 8.43 -4.35
CA GLY A 56 2.12 9.73 -3.83
C GLY A 56 3.19 10.43 -2.99
N LEU A 57 4.01 9.68 -2.24
CA LEU A 57 5.15 10.22 -1.51
C LEU A 57 6.27 10.67 -2.46
N GLU A 58 6.48 9.98 -3.57
CA GLU A 58 7.46 10.43 -4.58
C GLU A 58 7.01 11.74 -5.26
N ILE A 59 5.71 11.95 -5.50
CA ILE A 59 5.20 13.26 -5.96
C ILE A 59 5.55 14.36 -4.96
N ALA A 60 5.37 14.10 -3.66
CA ALA A 60 5.73 15.06 -2.62
C ALA A 60 7.24 15.33 -2.59
N ARG A 61 8.06 14.28 -2.68
CA ARG A 61 9.52 14.40 -2.70
C ARG A 61 9.99 15.19 -3.92
N ASP A 62 9.51 14.88 -5.12
CA ASP A 62 9.85 15.62 -6.36
C ASP A 62 9.44 17.09 -6.25
N SER A 63 8.23 17.37 -5.77
CA SER A 63 7.74 18.73 -5.59
C SER A 63 8.63 19.54 -4.62
N LEU A 64 9.01 18.93 -3.50
CA LEU A 64 9.83 19.59 -2.48
C LEU A 64 11.30 19.71 -2.90
N ASN A 65 11.84 18.75 -3.65
CA ASN A 65 13.17 18.86 -4.23
C ASN A 65 13.23 19.97 -5.29
N ARG A 66 12.17 20.14 -6.09
CA ARG A 66 12.08 21.19 -7.11
C ARG A 66 11.90 22.58 -6.49
N ALA A 67 11.05 22.70 -5.48
CA ALA A 67 10.71 23.98 -4.87
C ALA A 67 10.46 23.83 -3.35
N PRO A 68 11.51 23.84 -2.51
CA PRO A 68 11.36 23.72 -1.05
C PRO A 68 10.52 24.84 -0.42
N ALA A 69 10.47 26.00 -1.06
CA ALA A 69 9.73 27.18 -0.61
C ALA A 69 8.20 27.04 -0.65
N ILE A 70 7.66 25.97 -1.24
CA ILE A 70 6.20 25.71 -1.23
C ILE A 70 5.69 25.30 0.15
N LEU A 71 6.57 24.95 1.08
CA LEU A 71 6.20 24.56 2.43
C LEU A 71 5.61 25.76 3.19
N PRO A 72 4.38 25.65 3.72
CA PRO A 72 3.78 26.75 4.45
C PRO A 72 4.46 26.93 5.81
N ASP A 73 4.47 28.17 6.32
CA ASP A 73 5.03 28.50 7.63
C ASP A 73 4.30 27.82 8.79
N THR A 74 3.00 27.55 8.62
CA THR A 74 2.14 26.83 9.58
C THR A 74 1.19 25.89 8.85
N GLY A 75 0.77 24.82 9.52
CA GLY A 75 -0.20 23.87 8.97
C GLY A 75 0.36 22.99 7.84
N TYR A 76 -0.44 22.79 6.80
CA TYR A 76 -0.10 21.94 5.66
C TYR A 76 -0.59 22.54 4.34
N LEU A 77 0.10 22.18 3.26
CA LEU A 77 -0.27 22.44 1.87
C LEU A 77 -0.76 21.13 1.24
N THR A 78 -1.82 21.21 0.45
CA THR A 78 -2.28 20.09 -0.39
C THR A 78 -1.61 20.18 -1.77
N LEU A 79 -0.75 19.22 -2.10
CA LEU A 79 -0.13 19.11 -3.43
C LEU A 79 -1.07 18.47 -4.45
N VAL A 80 -1.83 17.47 -3.99
CA VAL A 80 -2.76 16.72 -4.83
C VAL A 80 -4.03 16.54 -4.02
N ASN A 81 -5.19 16.84 -4.62
CA ASN A 81 -6.48 16.69 -3.96
C ASN A 81 -7.41 15.78 -4.77
N ASN A 82 -7.72 14.60 -4.22
CA ASN A 82 -8.66 13.62 -4.76
C ASN A 82 -8.48 13.33 -6.27
N GLN A 83 -7.23 13.30 -6.73
CA GLN A 83 -6.93 13.04 -8.15
C GLN A 83 -6.94 11.54 -8.45
N PRO A 84 -7.31 11.13 -9.67
CA PRO A 84 -7.20 9.74 -10.08
C PRO A 84 -5.76 9.23 -9.99
N VAL A 85 -5.62 7.94 -9.69
CA VAL A 85 -4.35 7.23 -9.73
C VAL A 85 -4.24 6.50 -11.06
N SER A 86 -3.13 6.67 -11.78
CA SER A 86 -2.81 5.89 -12.97
C SER A 86 -1.84 4.75 -12.65
N ASP A 87 -1.94 3.67 -13.41
CA ASP A 87 -0.96 2.59 -13.44
C ASP A 87 0.31 2.97 -14.22
N ALA A 88 1.25 2.03 -14.33
CA ALA A 88 2.53 2.22 -15.02
C ALA A 88 2.38 2.48 -16.54
N SER A 89 1.24 2.13 -17.14
CA SER A 89 0.93 2.41 -18.55
C SER A 89 0.26 3.78 -18.75
N GLY A 90 -0.01 4.51 -17.66
CA GLY A 90 -0.73 5.79 -17.68
C GLY A 90 -2.25 5.64 -17.59
N THR A 91 -2.78 4.42 -17.56
CA THR A 91 -4.23 4.17 -17.49
C THR A 91 -4.74 4.42 -16.08
N VAL A 92 -5.85 5.14 -15.93
CA VAL A 92 -6.46 5.40 -14.62
C VAL A 92 -6.98 4.10 -14.02
N ILE A 93 -6.54 3.81 -12.79
CA ILE A 93 -7.03 2.71 -11.98
C ILE A 93 -8.44 3.08 -11.48
N PRO A 94 -9.48 2.34 -11.89
CA PRO A 94 -10.85 2.71 -11.57
C PRO A 94 -11.11 2.78 -10.06
N GLY A 95 -11.68 3.90 -9.63
CA GLY A 95 -12.10 4.11 -8.26
C GLY A 95 -10.99 4.37 -7.26
N TYR A 96 -9.73 4.50 -7.69
CA TYR A 96 -8.62 4.92 -6.82
C TYR A 96 -8.46 6.44 -6.89
N THR A 97 -8.47 7.09 -5.74
CA THR A 97 -8.19 8.52 -5.62
C THR A 97 -7.02 8.76 -4.67
N ARG A 98 -6.25 9.81 -4.97
CA ARG A 98 -5.06 10.20 -4.23
C ARG A 98 -5.17 11.63 -3.75
N SER A 99 -4.81 11.83 -2.49
CA SER A 99 -4.50 13.14 -1.94
C SER A 99 -3.11 13.12 -1.32
N VAL A 100 -2.35 14.20 -1.54
CA VAL A 100 -0.99 14.36 -1.04
C VAL A 100 -0.90 15.68 -0.30
N TYR A 101 -0.41 15.61 0.93
CA TYR A 101 -0.27 16.74 1.84
C TYR A 101 1.19 16.87 2.25
N VAL A 102 1.68 18.09 2.36
CA VAL A 102 3.02 18.39 2.85
C VAL A 102 2.95 19.49 3.89
N GLY A 103 3.79 19.42 4.91
CA GLY A 103 3.93 20.47 5.91
C GLY A 103 5.36 20.52 6.42
N ARG A 104 5.77 21.67 6.95
CA ARG A 104 7.06 21.76 7.65
C ARG A 104 7.04 20.78 8.83
N SER A 105 8.14 20.08 9.03
CA SER A 105 8.34 19.23 10.20
C SER A 105 9.71 19.53 10.76
N GLY A 106 9.81 19.84 12.05
CA GLY A 106 11.07 20.28 12.66
C GLY A 106 10.76 21.25 13.80
N GLY A 107 11.10 20.84 15.03
CA GLY A 107 10.91 21.61 16.25
C GLY A 107 9.50 21.64 16.85
N ARG A 108 9.38 22.10 18.12
CA ARG A 108 8.25 21.84 19.05
C ARG A 108 6.85 22.15 18.49
N ASN A 109 6.74 23.09 17.55
CA ASN A 109 5.46 23.56 17.00
C ASN A 109 5.34 23.48 15.46
N GLY A 110 6.28 22.82 14.75
CA GLY A 110 6.23 22.71 13.28
C GLY A 110 6.36 24.04 12.52
N GLY A 111 6.88 25.09 13.17
CA GLY A 111 7.02 26.44 12.62
C GLY A 111 8.45 26.82 12.22
N VAL A 112 8.58 27.99 11.58
CA VAL A 112 9.83 28.53 11.01
C VAL A 112 10.97 28.63 12.03
N GLY A 113 10.66 28.90 13.30
CA GLY A 113 11.62 29.12 14.37
C GLY A 113 12.25 27.89 15.02
N SER A 114 11.86 26.67 14.61
CA SER A 114 12.42 25.44 15.20
C SER A 114 12.79 24.35 14.19
N ALA A 115 12.64 24.62 12.89
CA ALA A 115 13.29 23.83 11.85
C ALA A 115 14.81 23.93 12.06
N GLY A 116 15.48 22.81 12.34
CA GLY A 116 16.90 22.78 12.68
C GLY A 116 17.25 23.00 14.17
N GLN A 117 16.29 23.33 15.05
CA GLN A 117 16.59 23.51 16.49
C GLN A 117 16.57 22.18 17.28
N TYR A 118 15.91 21.15 16.75
CA TYR A 118 15.80 19.81 17.37
C TYR A 118 15.91 18.64 16.36
N GLY A 119 16.43 18.87 15.15
CA GLY A 119 16.73 17.81 14.16
C GLY A 119 16.68 18.29 12.70
N ASP A 120 17.36 17.55 11.82
CA ASP A 120 17.53 17.80 10.37
C ASP A 120 16.25 17.62 9.54
N ASN A 121 15.13 17.33 10.19
CA ASN A 121 13.84 17.16 9.52
C ASN A 121 13.39 18.54 9.01
N LEU A 122 13.13 18.62 7.71
CA LEU A 122 12.65 19.80 6.99
C LEU A 122 11.12 19.75 6.83
N ALA A 123 10.60 18.60 6.41
CA ALA A 123 9.21 18.44 6.01
C ALA A 123 8.66 17.05 6.27
N SER A 124 7.34 16.99 6.48
CA SER A 124 6.59 15.74 6.49
C SER A 124 5.63 15.75 5.32
N ALA A 125 5.60 14.64 4.58
CA ALA A 125 4.62 14.39 3.53
C ALA A 125 3.69 13.25 3.95
N VAL A 126 2.43 13.34 3.57
CA VAL A 126 1.42 12.29 3.76
C VAL A 126 0.72 12.05 2.44
N ALA A 127 0.76 10.81 1.96
CA ALA A 127 0.00 10.37 0.80
C ALA A 127 -1.15 9.49 1.28
N VAL A 128 -2.37 9.79 0.82
CA VAL A 128 -3.59 9.06 1.16
C VAL A 128 -4.24 8.58 -0.12
N ILE A 129 -4.33 7.26 -0.27
CA ILE A 129 -5.03 6.61 -1.37
C ILE A 129 -6.33 6.01 -0.83
N ARG A 130 -7.44 6.30 -1.51
CA ARG A 130 -8.75 5.77 -1.18
C ARG A 130 -9.27 4.97 -2.36
N ASN A 131 -10.05 3.94 -2.07
CA ASN A 131 -10.85 3.28 -3.09
C ASN A 131 -12.35 3.54 -2.90
N VAL A 132 -13.15 3.23 -3.93
CA VAL A 132 -14.62 3.32 -3.91
C VAL A 132 -15.31 2.41 -2.89
N ARG A 133 -14.59 1.41 -2.34
CA ARG A 133 -15.11 0.48 -1.32
C ARG A 133 -14.78 0.93 0.11
N GLY A 134 -14.18 2.10 0.28
CA GLY A 134 -13.82 2.67 1.58
C GLY A 134 -12.48 2.21 2.15
N ALA A 135 -11.71 1.38 1.43
CA ALA A 135 -10.35 1.06 1.86
C ALA A 135 -9.44 2.28 1.67
N VAL A 136 -8.55 2.48 2.64
CA VAL A 136 -7.63 3.63 2.67
C VAL A 136 -6.22 3.13 3.00
N ALA A 137 -5.25 3.49 2.16
CA ALA A 137 -3.84 3.37 2.49
C ALA A 137 -3.27 4.78 2.70
N ALA A 138 -2.64 5.00 3.86
CA ALA A 138 -1.95 6.23 4.17
C ALA A 138 -0.49 5.93 4.48
N ARG A 139 0.42 6.64 3.82
CA ARG A 139 1.87 6.56 4.06
C ARG A 139 2.38 7.94 4.44
N ARG A 140 3.34 7.99 5.35
CA ARG A 140 4.02 9.21 5.78
C ARG A 140 5.51 9.10 5.45
N LEU A 141 6.06 10.18 4.90
CA LEU A 141 7.49 10.37 4.69
C LEU A 141 7.97 11.55 5.53
N LEU A 142 9.09 11.36 6.21
CA LEU A 142 9.85 12.43 6.84
C LEU A 142 11.03 12.75 5.94
N LEU A 143 11.21 14.02 5.62
CA LEU A 143 12.26 14.52 4.74
C LEU A 143 13.26 15.31 5.57
N THR A 144 14.52 14.95 5.45
CA THR A 144 15.64 15.68 6.05
C THR A 144 16.34 16.53 5.00
N GLN A 145 16.90 17.67 5.41
CA GLN A 145 17.76 18.48 4.56
C GLN A 145 19.15 18.55 5.18
N ASP A 146 20.14 18.12 4.41
CA ASP A 146 21.53 18.05 4.82
C ASP A 146 22.43 18.85 3.88
N SER A 147 23.43 19.54 4.43
CA SER A 147 24.47 20.17 3.61
C SER A 147 25.39 19.10 3.01
N TRP A 148 25.74 19.24 1.73
CA TRP A 148 26.72 18.37 1.07
C TRP A 148 28.10 18.42 1.75
N SER A 149 28.46 19.56 2.37
CA SER A 149 29.75 19.75 3.05
C SER A 149 30.01 18.76 4.17
N LYS A 150 28.97 18.13 4.74
CA LYS A 150 29.14 17.11 5.80
C LYS A 150 29.82 15.83 5.30
N PHE A 151 29.83 15.61 3.98
CA PHE A 151 30.48 14.47 3.34
C PHE A 151 31.83 14.82 2.72
N ALA A 152 32.24 16.09 2.76
CA ALA A 152 33.52 16.50 2.23
C ALA A 152 34.64 16.10 3.21
N ILE A 153 35.51 15.18 2.81
CA ILE A 153 36.83 15.01 3.43
C ILE A 153 37.75 16.04 2.80
N ALA A 154 38.24 16.98 3.61
CA ALA A 154 39.34 17.83 3.19
C ALA A 154 40.62 16.97 3.16
N ILE A 155 41.06 16.57 1.96
CA ILE A 155 42.40 15.97 1.78
C ILE A 155 43.36 17.15 1.56
N ASN A 156 44.13 17.48 2.59
CA ASN A 156 45.14 18.54 2.55
C ASN A 156 46.55 17.96 2.48
N ASP A 157 46.85 17.12 1.48
CA ASP A 157 48.24 16.74 1.17
C ASP A 157 48.72 17.52 -0.06
N TRP A 158 49.02 18.80 0.16
CA TRP A 158 49.95 19.53 -0.70
C TRP A 158 51.31 19.50 0.00
N THR A 159 52.07 18.42 -0.20
CA THR A 159 53.51 18.43 0.09
C THR A 159 54.21 19.31 -0.94
N ASN A 160 54.97 20.30 -0.45
CA ASN A 160 55.83 21.18 -1.24
C ASN A 160 56.92 20.41 -2.00
#